data_AF-A0A1C6F9A0-F1
#
_entry.id   AF-A0A1C6F9A0-F1
#
_cell.length_a   1.000
_cell.length_b   1.000
_cell.length_c   1.000
_cell.angle_alpha   90.00
_cell.angle_beta   90.00
_cell.angle_gamma   90.00
#
_symmetry.space_group_name_H-M   'P 1'
#
loop_
_entity.id
_entity.type
_entity.pdbx_description
1 polymer ?
#
loop_
_entity_poly.entity_id
_entity_poly.type
_entity_poly.pdbx_seq_one_letter_code
_entity_poly.pdbx_strand_id
1 'polypeptide(L)'
;MSVASMLENMKRRALDSTYDAYICEEYDAWAVESFATEEGEYDAARLELPKVLSSEQMEKLKTMEERYRQNRKYASHYGFEAGLFSGFQLFFSGNGITEDGFDRYLMKSLMEMPGMQRHVDYYARNDEILRLGKELGEELTDENKEHVVSLECAWGQRIHSFACHAFYCGYRAALRVIDAVGGLESMSMIDHTLLLEYRLGYIGSYEQVEREQERKKKTA
;
A
#
# COMPACT_ATOMS: atom_id res chain seq x y z
N MET A 1 7.01 21.22 -27.34
CA MET A 1 6.86 20.18 -26.28
C MET A 1 8.22 19.53 -26.12
N SER A 2 8.81 19.54 -24.92
CA SER A 2 10.09 18.88 -24.65
C SER A 2 9.89 17.39 -24.37
N VAL A 3 10.94 16.59 -24.54
CA VAL A 3 10.92 15.15 -24.15
C VAL A 3 10.50 15.00 -22.69
N ALA A 4 11.07 15.80 -21.78
CA ALA A 4 10.69 15.80 -20.37
C ALA A 4 9.18 16.05 -20.16
N SER A 5 8.61 17.05 -20.85
CA SER A 5 7.17 17.33 -20.75
C SER A 5 6.30 16.21 -21.34
N MET A 6 6.78 15.48 -22.36
CA MET A 6 6.05 14.33 -22.90
C MET A 6 6.07 13.16 -21.92
N LEU A 7 7.23 12.85 -21.33
CA LEU A 7 7.37 11.77 -20.34
C LEU A 7 6.51 12.02 -19.09
N GLU A 8 6.49 13.26 -18.59
CA GLU A 8 5.63 13.64 -17.47
C GLU A 8 4.13 13.46 -17.81
N ASN A 9 3.73 13.84 -19.03
CA ASN A 9 2.36 13.62 -19.50
C ASN A 9 2.02 12.13 -19.67
N MET A 10 2.97 11.29 -20.08
CA MET A 10 2.77 9.85 -20.15
C MET A 10 2.58 9.26 -18.75
N LYS A 11 3.45 9.62 -17.80
CA LYS A 11 3.32 9.20 -16.40
C LYS A 11 1.97 9.60 -15.81
N ARG A 12 1.56 10.86 -16.00
CA ARG A 12 0.27 11.35 -15.51
C ARG A 12 -0.93 10.60 -16.09
N ARG A 13 -0.85 10.13 -17.33
CA ARG A 13 -1.89 9.28 -17.95
C ARG A 13 -1.87 7.85 -17.44
N ALA A 14 -0.68 7.31 -17.14
CA ALA A 14 -0.55 5.96 -16.62
C ALA A 14 -1.05 5.85 -15.16
N LEU A 15 -0.84 6.92 -14.38
CA LEU A 15 -1.22 7.01 -12.96
C LEU A 15 -2.36 8.02 -12.76
N ASP A 16 -3.37 7.95 -13.61
CA ASP A 16 -4.52 8.85 -13.58
C ASP A 16 -5.61 8.40 -12.58
N SER A 17 -6.79 9.01 -12.66
CA SER A 17 -7.91 8.64 -11.79
C SER A 17 -8.42 7.22 -12.02
N THR A 18 -8.24 6.64 -13.21
CA THR A 18 -8.62 5.24 -13.47
C THR A 18 -7.69 4.30 -12.73
N TYR A 19 -6.38 4.59 -12.71
CA TYR A 19 -5.43 3.86 -11.87
C TYR A 19 -5.76 4.01 -10.38
N ASP A 20 -6.02 5.23 -9.91
CA ASP A 20 -6.37 5.47 -8.51
C ASP A 20 -7.65 4.71 -8.10
N ALA A 21 -8.65 4.61 -8.99
CA ALA A 21 -9.90 3.87 -8.76
C ALA A 21 -9.66 2.35 -8.69
N TYR A 22 -8.86 1.81 -9.62
CA TYR A 22 -8.50 0.39 -9.62
C TYR A 22 -7.86 -0.05 -8.30
N ILE A 23 -6.88 0.71 -7.78
CA ILE A 23 -6.23 0.38 -6.51
C ILE A 23 -7.23 0.43 -5.33
N CYS A 24 -8.21 1.36 -5.37
CA CYS A 24 -9.26 1.40 -4.35
C CYS A 24 -10.15 0.16 -4.40
N GLU A 25 -10.60 -0.24 -5.59
CA GLU A 25 -11.48 -1.41 -5.78
C GLU A 25 -10.80 -2.71 -5.31
N GLU A 26 -9.50 -2.88 -5.60
CA GLU A 26 -8.72 -4.03 -5.13
C GLU A 26 -8.59 -4.05 -3.60
N TYR A 27 -8.38 -2.89 -2.97
CA TYR A 27 -8.37 -2.80 -1.51
C TYR A 27 -9.74 -3.14 -0.92
N ASP A 28 -10.82 -2.61 -1.47
CA ASP A 28 -12.18 -2.84 -0.96
C ASP A 28 -12.54 -4.34 -1.03
N ALA A 29 -12.13 -5.03 -2.09
CA ALA A 29 -12.30 -6.48 -2.20
C ALA A 29 -11.51 -7.24 -1.11
N TRP A 30 -10.27 -6.83 -0.84
CA TRP A 30 -9.43 -7.43 0.20
C TRP A 30 -9.90 -7.14 1.61
N ALA A 31 -10.39 -5.92 1.85
CA ALA A 31 -10.83 -5.46 3.14
C ALA A 31 -11.94 -6.34 3.73
N VAL A 32 -12.87 -6.80 2.88
CA VAL A 32 -13.99 -7.66 3.30
C VAL A 32 -13.50 -8.99 3.90
N GLU A 33 -12.42 -9.56 3.37
CA GLU A 33 -11.93 -10.88 3.79
C GLU A 33 -10.79 -10.79 4.82
N SER A 34 -9.89 -9.80 4.67
CA SER A 34 -8.62 -9.74 5.40
C SER A 34 -8.56 -8.61 6.44
N PHE A 35 -9.37 -7.56 6.31
CA PHE A 35 -9.31 -6.37 7.18
C PHE A 35 -10.68 -5.97 7.76
N ALA A 36 -11.60 -6.94 7.88
CA ALA A 36 -12.97 -6.67 8.31
C ALA A 36 -13.03 -6.11 9.74
N THR A 37 -12.07 -6.48 10.59
CA THR A 37 -11.96 -5.96 11.96
C THR A 37 -11.50 -4.50 11.93
N GLU A 38 -10.40 -4.20 11.24
CA GLU A 38 -9.83 -2.86 11.14
C GLU A 38 -10.80 -1.86 10.49
N GLU A 39 -11.48 -2.28 9.41
CA GLU A 39 -12.47 -1.44 8.73
C GLU A 39 -13.76 -1.29 9.55
N GLY A 40 -14.17 -2.34 10.28
CA GLY A 40 -15.31 -2.27 11.20
C GLY A 40 -15.06 -1.33 12.38
N GLU A 41 -13.87 -1.38 12.98
CA GLU A 41 -13.46 -0.46 14.04
C GLU A 41 -13.34 0.99 13.53
N TYR A 42 -12.85 1.16 12.30
CA TYR A 42 -12.82 2.46 11.63
C TYR A 42 -14.23 3.04 11.48
N ASP A 43 -15.19 2.25 11.00
CA ASP A 43 -16.58 2.68 10.84
C ASP A 43 -17.22 3.05 12.18
N ALA A 44 -16.95 2.27 13.24
CA ALA A 44 -17.39 2.59 14.59
C ALA A 44 -16.79 3.92 15.09
N ALA A 45 -15.49 4.11 14.93
CA ALA A 45 -14.79 5.34 15.34
C ALA A 45 -15.31 6.57 14.58
N ARG A 46 -15.63 6.44 13.28
CA ARG A 46 -16.24 7.50 12.46
C ARG A 46 -17.61 7.94 12.97
N LEU A 47 -18.36 7.04 13.61
CA LEU A 47 -19.68 7.34 14.18
C LEU A 47 -19.58 7.97 15.58
N GLU A 48 -18.64 7.51 16.41
CA GLU A 48 -18.54 7.94 17.81
C GLU A 48 -17.78 9.25 17.99
N LEU A 49 -16.63 9.43 17.32
CA LEU A 49 -15.78 10.61 17.50
C LEU A 49 -16.50 11.96 17.28
N PRO A 50 -17.38 12.12 16.28
CA PRO A 50 -18.12 13.38 16.11
C PRO A 50 -19.02 13.78 17.27
N LYS A 51 -19.39 12.86 18.16
CA LYS A 51 -20.25 13.14 19.32
C LYS A 51 -19.46 13.69 20.50
N VAL A 52 -18.16 13.42 20.55
CA VAL A 52 -17.30 13.67 21.73
C VAL A 52 -16.21 14.71 21.45
N LEU A 53 -15.78 14.85 20.20
CA LEU A 53 -14.72 15.79 19.83
C LEU A 53 -15.24 17.23 19.76
N SER A 54 -14.42 18.16 20.25
CA SER A 54 -14.62 19.59 20.00
C SER A 54 -14.41 19.92 18.52
N SER A 55 -14.83 21.12 18.09
CA SER A 55 -14.58 21.57 16.71
C SER A 55 -13.10 21.66 16.36
N GLU A 56 -12.24 22.03 17.33
CA GLU A 56 -10.79 22.10 17.11
C GLU A 56 -10.18 20.70 16.96
N GLN A 57 -10.57 19.76 17.83
CA GLN A 57 -10.12 18.36 17.76
C GLN A 57 -10.57 17.69 16.47
N MET A 58 -11.81 17.95 16.06
CA MET A 58 -12.34 17.45 14.79
C MET A 58 -11.56 17.99 13.59
N GLU A 59 -11.10 19.25 13.65
CA GLU A 59 -10.30 19.82 12.58
C GLU A 59 -8.89 19.21 12.50
N LYS A 60 -8.27 18.91 13.66
CA LYS A 60 -7.02 18.13 13.70
C LYS A 60 -7.22 16.76 13.04
N LEU A 61 -8.30 16.06 13.38
CA LEU A 61 -8.61 14.74 12.83
C LEU A 61 -8.83 14.78 11.31
N LYS A 62 -9.57 15.77 10.79
CA LYS A 62 -9.74 15.97 9.34
C LYS A 62 -8.42 16.28 8.64
N THR A 63 -7.56 17.05 9.29
CA THR A 63 -6.22 17.35 8.76
C THR A 63 -5.39 16.07 8.67
N MET A 64 -5.41 15.23 9.71
CA MET A 64 -4.76 13.91 9.68
C MET A 64 -5.30 13.04 8.54
N GLU A 65 -6.63 12.93 8.41
CA GLU A 65 -7.27 12.15 7.34
C GLU A 65 -6.79 12.61 5.95
N GLU A 66 -6.74 13.92 5.72
CA GLU A 66 -6.27 14.48 4.45
C GLU A 66 -4.80 14.15 4.19
N ARG A 67 -3.95 14.20 5.23
CA ARG A 67 -2.54 13.81 5.11
C ARG A 67 -2.38 12.33 4.81
N TYR A 68 -3.14 11.46 5.47
CA TYR A 68 -3.18 10.03 5.15
C TYR A 68 -3.63 9.79 3.71
N ARG A 69 -4.67 10.49 3.23
CA ARG A 69 -5.15 10.39 1.85
C ARG A 69 -4.07 10.79 0.83
N GLN A 70 -3.35 11.87 1.10
CA GLN A 70 -2.23 12.34 0.28
C GLN A 70 -1.07 11.34 0.28
N ASN A 71 -0.69 10.83 1.47
CA ASN A 71 0.37 9.83 1.61
C ASN A 71 0.00 8.50 0.96
N ARG A 72 -1.27 8.08 1.02
CA ARG A 72 -1.77 6.90 0.32
C ARG A 72 -1.61 7.01 -1.19
N LYS A 73 -2.03 8.15 -1.77
CA LYS A 73 -1.84 8.42 -3.20
C LYS A 73 -0.36 8.44 -3.59
N TYR A 74 0.48 9.09 -2.78
CA TYR A 74 1.92 9.07 -3.01
C TYR A 74 2.48 7.65 -2.97
N ALA A 75 2.09 6.86 -1.98
CA ALA A 75 2.57 5.51 -1.77
C ALA A 75 2.16 4.56 -2.91
N SER A 76 0.94 4.67 -3.46
CA SER A 76 0.55 3.89 -4.63
C SER A 76 1.30 4.30 -5.89
N HIS A 77 1.60 5.59 -6.08
CA HIS A 77 2.35 6.05 -7.25
C HIS A 77 3.82 5.61 -7.15
N TYR A 78 4.44 5.80 -5.98
CA TYR A 78 5.80 5.34 -5.73
C TYR A 78 5.92 3.82 -5.81
N GLY A 79 4.97 3.09 -5.22
CA GLY A 79 4.92 1.63 -5.25
C GLY A 79 4.99 1.10 -6.68
N PHE A 80 4.17 1.64 -7.58
CA PHE A 80 4.21 1.30 -9.00
C PHE A 80 5.60 1.52 -9.63
N GLU A 81 6.22 2.68 -9.39
CA GLU A 81 7.54 2.97 -9.94
C GLU A 81 8.63 2.06 -9.37
N ALA A 82 8.59 1.79 -8.07
CA ALA A 82 9.49 0.87 -7.39
C ALA A 82 9.34 -0.57 -7.92
N GLY A 83 8.11 -1.00 -8.17
CA GLY A 83 7.80 -2.31 -8.77
C GLY A 83 8.32 -2.42 -10.20
N LEU A 84 8.07 -1.39 -11.02
CA LEU A 84 8.55 -1.33 -12.41
C LEU A 84 10.08 -1.40 -12.46
N PHE A 85 10.75 -0.60 -11.63
CA PHE A 85 12.20 -0.62 -11.49
C PHE A 85 12.71 -2.00 -11.06
N SER A 86 12.08 -2.60 -10.05
CA SER A 86 12.45 -3.92 -9.52
C SER A 86 12.32 -5.02 -10.57
N GLY A 87 11.23 -5.02 -11.35
CA GLY A 87 11.01 -6.01 -12.40
C GLY A 87 12.08 -5.95 -13.48
N PHE A 88 12.45 -4.75 -13.94
CA PHE A 88 13.56 -4.60 -14.89
C PHE A 88 14.91 -4.98 -14.28
N GLN A 89 15.19 -4.50 -13.08
CA GLN A 89 16.47 -4.78 -12.42
C GLN A 89 16.67 -6.29 -12.25
N LEU A 90 15.65 -7.00 -11.79
CA LEU A 90 15.73 -8.43 -11.52
C LEU A 90 15.94 -9.22 -12.83
N PHE A 91 15.23 -8.86 -13.90
CA PHE A 91 15.41 -9.50 -15.21
C PHE A 91 16.81 -9.28 -15.79
N PHE A 92 17.31 -8.04 -15.77
CA PHE A 92 18.60 -7.70 -16.41
C PHE A 92 19.84 -8.00 -15.55
N SER A 93 19.70 -8.10 -14.22
CA SER A 93 20.83 -8.41 -13.32
C SER A 93 21.13 -9.92 -13.25
N GLY A 94 20.29 -10.75 -13.88
CA GLY A 94 20.36 -12.20 -13.84
C GLY A 94 19.71 -12.80 -12.58
N ASN A 95 19.20 -14.02 -12.72
CA ASN A 95 18.43 -14.78 -11.70
C ASN A 95 19.25 -15.21 -10.46
N GLY A 96 20.34 -14.52 -10.13
CA GLY A 96 20.93 -14.65 -8.80
C GLY A 96 19.90 -14.18 -7.80
N ILE A 97 19.72 -14.93 -6.70
CA ILE A 97 18.89 -14.55 -5.55
C ILE A 97 19.51 -13.28 -4.95
N THR A 98 19.27 -12.16 -5.59
CA THR A 98 19.72 -10.83 -5.20
C THR A 98 18.54 -10.16 -4.53
N GLU A 99 18.84 -9.33 -3.54
CA GLU A 99 17.91 -8.69 -2.60
C GLU A 99 16.50 -8.48 -3.16
N ASP A 100 15.51 -8.87 -2.36
CA ASP A 100 14.11 -8.64 -2.67
C ASP A 100 13.84 -7.17 -2.95
N GLY A 101 13.54 -6.85 -4.22
CA GLY A 101 13.22 -5.49 -4.64
C GLY A 101 12.01 -4.92 -3.91
N PHE A 102 11.07 -5.79 -3.47
CA PHE A 102 9.94 -5.39 -2.65
C PHE A 102 10.41 -4.86 -1.28
N ASP A 103 11.18 -5.65 -0.53
CA ASP A 103 11.77 -5.23 0.74
C ASP A 103 12.67 -3.98 0.59
N ARG A 104 13.58 -3.97 -0.39
CA ARG A 104 14.55 -2.89 -0.54
C ARG A 104 13.94 -1.59 -1.03
N TYR A 105 13.14 -1.63 -2.10
CA TYR A 105 12.66 -0.42 -2.77
C TYR A 105 11.27 0.01 -2.31
N LEU A 106 10.47 -0.86 -1.70
CA LEU A 106 9.21 -0.45 -1.10
C LEU A 106 9.32 -0.33 0.41
N MET A 107 9.56 -1.43 1.13
CA MET A 107 9.47 -1.46 2.59
C MET A 107 10.54 -0.56 3.22
N LYS A 108 11.81 -0.83 2.96
CA LYS A 108 12.94 -0.07 3.51
C LYS A 108 13.03 1.36 2.98
N SER A 109 12.56 1.63 1.76
CA SER A 109 12.68 2.96 1.16
C SER A 109 11.52 3.88 1.48
N LEU A 110 10.28 3.39 1.52
CA LEU A 110 9.11 4.23 1.76
C LEU A 110 8.56 4.10 3.18
N MET A 111 8.54 2.88 3.74
CA MET A 111 7.83 2.59 4.99
C MET A 111 8.74 2.67 6.22
N GLU A 112 10.05 2.56 6.05
CA GLU A 112 11.01 2.51 7.16
C GLU A 112 12.03 3.65 7.13
N MET A 113 12.55 3.99 8.30
CA MET A 113 13.66 4.92 8.46
C MET A 113 15.00 4.18 8.26
N PRO A 114 16.03 4.80 7.64
CA PRO A 114 16.07 6.20 7.18
C PRO A 114 15.54 6.38 5.74
N GLY A 115 15.08 5.33 5.07
CA GLY A 115 14.66 5.41 3.66
C GLY A 115 13.56 6.44 3.42
N MET A 116 12.54 6.44 4.29
CA MET A 116 11.39 7.34 4.21
C MET A 116 11.79 8.82 4.11
N GLN A 117 12.90 9.24 4.74
CA GLN A 117 13.39 10.62 4.72
C GLN A 117 13.74 11.13 3.31
N ARG A 118 13.97 10.23 2.35
CA ARG A 118 14.21 10.60 0.94
C ARG A 118 12.94 11.11 0.26
N HIS A 119 11.77 10.73 0.77
CA HIS A 119 10.47 11.11 0.27
C HIS A 119 9.98 12.36 1.01
N VAL A 120 10.65 13.50 0.77
CA VAL A 120 10.55 14.74 1.57
C VAL A 120 9.11 15.11 1.94
N ASP A 121 8.23 15.23 0.95
CA ASP A 121 6.83 15.64 1.20
C ASP A 121 6.03 14.55 1.94
N TYR A 122 6.29 13.27 1.63
CA TYR A 122 5.64 12.15 2.30
C TYR A 122 6.04 12.08 3.77
N TYR A 123 7.35 12.20 4.04
CA TYR A 123 7.92 12.23 5.36
C TYR A 123 7.42 13.43 6.17
N ALA A 124 7.40 14.64 5.58
CA ALA A 124 6.88 15.83 6.25
C ALA A 124 5.40 15.69 6.65
N ARG A 125 4.57 15.10 5.79
CA ARG A 125 3.17 14.79 6.11
C ARG A 125 3.06 13.72 7.20
N ASN A 126 3.94 12.73 7.21
CA ASN A 126 3.98 11.71 8.25
C ASN A 126 4.36 12.30 9.61
N ASP A 127 5.37 13.19 9.66
CA ASP A 127 5.74 13.92 10.87
C ASP A 127 4.58 14.80 11.37
N GLU A 128 3.84 15.45 10.47
CA GLU A 128 2.65 16.23 10.83
C GLU A 128 1.53 15.35 11.39
N ILE A 129 1.26 14.19 10.79
CA ILE A 129 0.30 13.19 11.30
C ILE A 129 0.67 12.79 12.73
N LEU A 130 1.93 12.38 12.96
CA LEU A 130 2.40 11.92 14.27
C LEU A 130 2.29 13.03 15.33
N ARG A 131 2.58 14.27 14.96
CA ARG A 131 2.41 15.43 15.84
C ARG A 131 0.95 15.65 16.20
N LEU A 132 0.05 15.67 15.22
CA LEU A 132 -1.38 15.88 15.43
C LEU A 132 -2.02 14.74 16.23
N GLY A 133 -1.66 13.48 15.95
CA GLY A 133 -2.12 12.32 16.68
C GLY A 133 -1.70 12.36 18.15
N LYS A 134 -0.45 12.79 18.43
CA LYS A 134 0.03 13.01 19.80
C LYS A 134 -0.75 14.12 20.51
N GLU A 135 -0.93 15.28 19.88
CA GLU A 135 -1.69 16.39 20.45
C GLU A 135 -3.14 15.98 20.75
N LEU A 136 -3.78 15.26 19.84
CA LEU A 136 -5.14 14.76 20.02
C LEU A 136 -5.20 13.72 21.15
N GLY A 137 -4.22 12.83 21.24
CA GLY A 137 -4.11 11.82 22.29
C GLY A 137 -3.89 12.39 23.69
N GLU A 138 -3.29 13.58 23.83
CA GLU A 138 -3.12 14.26 25.11
C GLU A 138 -4.41 14.94 25.60
N GLU A 139 -5.34 15.25 24.68
CA GLU A 139 -6.58 15.98 24.96
C GLU A 139 -7.80 15.07 25.21
N LEU A 140 -7.68 13.77 24.94
CA LEU A 140 -8.80 12.82 24.97
C LEU A 140 -8.80 11.91 26.20
N THR A 141 -9.97 11.36 26.52
CA THR A 141 -10.12 10.22 27.44
C THR A 141 -9.57 8.95 26.79
N ASP A 142 -9.19 7.95 27.59
CA ASP A 142 -8.60 6.72 27.05
C ASP A 142 -9.56 5.98 26.09
N GLU A 143 -10.87 5.96 26.37
CA GLU A 143 -11.90 5.41 25.48
C GLU A 143 -11.91 6.11 24.10
N ASN A 144 -11.84 7.45 24.07
CA ASN A 144 -11.84 8.19 22.81
C ASN A 144 -10.50 8.08 22.06
N LYS A 145 -9.39 7.83 22.78
CA LYS A 145 -8.10 7.56 22.15
C LYS A 145 -8.12 6.24 21.38
N GLU A 146 -8.77 5.21 21.89
CA GLU A 146 -8.90 3.93 21.19
C GLU A 146 -9.56 4.11 19.82
N HIS A 147 -10.63 4.91 19.74
CA HIS A 147 -11.25 5.24 18.46
C HIS A 147 -10.31 5.98 17.49
N VAL A 148 -9.50 6.93 17.98
CA VAL A 148 -8.50 7.62 17.14
C VAL A 148 -7.45 6.63 16.64
N VAL A 149 -6.97 5.73 17.50
CA VAL A 149 -6.01 4.69 17.14
C VAL A 149 -6.59 3.77 16.07
N SER A 150 -7.85 3.34 16.17
CA SER A 150 -8.49 2.54 15.12
C SER A 150 -8.53 3.26 13.77
N LEU A 151 -8.77 4.59 13.75
CA LEU A 151 -8.69 5.37 12.51
C LEU A 151 -7.26 5.38 11.92
N GLU A 152 -6.25 5.65 12.75
CA GLU A 152 -4.84 5.66 12.33
C GLU A 152 -4.39 4.30 11.80
N CYS A 153 -4.77 3.20 12.47
CA CYS A 153 -4.51 1.83 12.04
C CYS A 153 -5.12 1.56 10.66
N ALA A 154 -6.40 1.87 10.46
CA ALA A 154 -7.06 1.66 9.17
C ALA A 154 -6.43 2.53 8.06
N TRP A 155 -6.13 3.80 8.33
CA TRP A 155 -5.45 4.65 7.36
C TRP A 155 -4.04 4.17 7.02
N GLY A 156 -3.27 3.74 8.02
CA GLY A 156 -1.95 3.13 7.84
C GLY A 156 -2.01 1.84 7.02
N GLN A 157 -2.97 0.96 7.33
CA GLN A 157 -3.21 -0.27 6.59
C GLN A 157 -3.55 0.02 5.12
N ARG A 158 -4.39 1.02 4.85
CA ARG A 158 -4.70 1.46 3.48
C ARG A 158 -3.46 1.95 2.74
N ILE A 159 -2.59 2.75 3.38
CA ILE A 159 -1.31 3.17 2.77
C ILE A 159 -0.46 1.94 2.41
N HIS A 160 -0.31 1.01 3.35
CA HIS A 160 0.49 -0.20 3.16
C HIS A 160 -0.05 -1.05 2.00
N SER A 161 -1.33 -1.42 2.04
CA SER A 161 -1.96 -2.23 1.00
C SER A 161 -1.87 -1.58 -0.39
N PHE A 162 -2.12 -0.26 -0.48
CA PHE A 162 -2.05 0.48 -1.74
C PHE A 162 -0.63 0.45 -2.32
N ALA A 163 0.39 0.65 -1.48
CA ALA A 163 1.78 0.63 -1.92
C ALA A 163 2.22 -0.76 -2.39
N CYS A 164 1.83 -1.80 -1.65
CA CYS A 164 2.17 -3.19 -1.93
C CYS A 164 1.50 -3.71 -3.21
N HIS A 165 0.21 -3.44 -3.38
CA HIS A 165 -0.52 -3.80 -4.60
C HIS A 165 0.03 -3.02 -5.80
N ALA A 166 0.26 -1.71 -5.65
CA ALA A 166 0.86 -0.90 -6.70
C ALA A 166 2.25 -1.41 -7.13
N PHE A 167 3.07 -1.84 -6.18
CA PHE A 167 4.37 -2.47 -6.47
C PHE A 167 4.20 -3.70 -7.36
N TYR A 168 3.24 -4.57 -7.04
CA TYR A 168 2.94 -5.71 -7.88
C TYR A 168 2.49 -5.30 -9.30
N CYS A 169 1.63 -4.27 -9.43
CA CYS A 169 1.25 -3.74 -10.74
C CYS A 169 2.45 -3.25 -11.55
N GLY A 170 3.35 -2.50 -10.92
CA GLY A 170 4.59 -2.01 -11.52
C GLY A 170 5.49 -3.16 -11.97
N TYR A 171 5.69 -4.16 -11.11
CA TYR A 171 6.46 -5.36 -11.42
C TYR A 171 5.88 -6.11 -12.63
N ARG A 172 4.56 -6.35 -12.64
CA ARG A 172 3.87 -6.99 -13.77
C ARG A 172 3.95 -6.15 -15.04
N ALA A 173 3.93 -4.82 -14.95
CA ALA A 173 4.12 -3.93 -16.08
C ALA A 173 5.53 -4.07 -16.69
N ALA A 174 6.57 -4.22 -15.87
CA ALA A 174 7.93 -4.50 -16.36
C ALA A 174 7.98 -5.80 -17.16
N LEU A 175 7.39 -6.88 -16.65
CA LEU A 175 7.34 -8.17 -17.33
C LEU A 175 6.60 -8.08 -18.68
N ARG A 176 5.51 -7.32 -18.74
CA ARG A 176 4.78 -7.07 -20.00
C ARG A 176 5.63 -6.36 -21.04
N VAL A 177 6.47 -5.40 -20.63
CA VAL A 177 7.39 -4.71 -21.53
C VAL A 177 8.49 -5.66 -22.02
N ILE A 178 9.04 -6.48 -21.12
CA ILE A 178 10.04 -7.51 -21.46
C ILE A 178 9.47 -8.45 -22.52
N ASP A 179 8.27 -9.00 -22.30
CA ASP A 179 7.66 -9.94 -23.24
C ASP A 179 7.31 -9.32 -24.59
N ALA A 180 6.91 -8.05 -24.60
CA ALA A 180 6.61 -7.32 -25.84
C ALA A 180 7.84 -7.17 -26.75
N VAL A 181 9.05 -7.22 -26.20
CA VAL A 181 10.31 -7.06 -26.95
C VAL A 181 11.03 -8.41 -27.14
N GLY A 182 11.16 -9.20 -26.07
CA GLY A 182 11.95 -10.43 -26.03
C GLY A 182 11.17 -11.71 -26.36
N GLY A 183 9.83 -11.70 -26.32
CA GLY A 183 9.01 -12.86 -26.65
C GLY A 183 8.98 -13.94 -25.58
N LEU A 184 8.22 -13.71 -24.50
CA LEU A 184 8.04 -14.62 -23.34
C LEU A 184 9.29 -14.86 -22.48
N GLU A 185 10.27 -13.96 -22.53
CA GLU A 185 11.45 -14.04 -21.68
C GLU A 185 11.11 -13.90 -20.18
N SER A 186 9.97 -13.28 -19.85
CA SER A 186 9.52 -13.19 -18.46
C SER A 186 9.23 -14.56 -17.83
N MET A 187 9.13 -15.66 -18.61
CA MET A 187 8.98 -17.01 -18.05
C MET A 187 10.13 -17.40 -17.13
N SER A 188 11.33 -16.86 -17.37
CA SER A 188 12.49 -17.05 -16.50
C SER A 188 12.31 -16.45 -15.09
N MET A 189 11.27 -15.64 -14.89
CA MET A 189 10.97 -14.89 -13.67
C MET A 189 9.79 -15.48 -12.88
N ILE A 190 9.32 -16.67 -13.25
CA ILE A 190 8.11 -17.27 -12.64
C ILE A 190 8.30 -17.50 -11.14
N ASP A 191 9.45 -18.01 -10.71
CA ASP A 191 9.73 -18.29 -9.29
C ASP A 191 9.70 -17.00 -8.45
N HIS A 192 10.23 -15.90 -9.00
CA HIS A 192 10.20 -14.59 -8.35
C HIS A 192 8.78 -14.02 -8.27
N THR A 193 7.99 -14.23 -9.32
CA THR A 193 6.58 -13.81 -9.37
C THR A 193 5.78 -14.55 -8.29
N LEU A 194 5.94 -15.87 -8.19
CA LEU A 194 5.27 -16.69 -7.18
C LEU A 194 5.70 -16.29 -5.75
N LEU A 195 6.99 -16.03 -5.53
CA LEU A 195 7.48 -15.58 -4.22
C LEU A 195 6.89 -14.22 -3.82
N LEU A 196 6.81 -13.28 -4.77
CA LEU A 196 6.19 -11.98 -4.54
C LEU A 196 4.68 -12.13 -4.26
N GLU A 197 3.98 -12.94 -5.05
CA GLU A 197 2.55 -13.20 -4.86
C GLU A 197 2.25 -13.84 -3.51
N TYR A 198 3.10 -14.76 -3.07
CA TYR A 198 3.00 -15.37 -1.74
C TYR A 198 3.20 -14.32 -0.63
N ARG A 199 4.22 -13.46 -0.75
CA ARG A 199 4.49 -12.39 0.23
C ARG A 199 3.37 -11.36 0.32
N LEU A 200 2.72 -11.09 -0.80
CA LEU A 200 1.59 -10.19 -0.87
C LEU A 200 0.27 -10.85 -0.44
N GLY A 201 0.24 -12.16 -0.22
CA GLY A 201 -0.96 -12.89 0.19
C GLY A 201 -1.91 -13.23 -0.96
N TYR A 202 -1.52 -13.07 -2.23
CA TYR A 202 -2.33 -13.51 -3.37
C TYR A 202 -2.44 -15.04 -3.45
N ILE A 203 -1.40 -15.75 -2.98
CA ILE A 203 -1.38 -17.20 -2.95
C ILE A 203 -1.02 -17.71 -1.55
N GLY A 204 -1.70 -18.77 -1.13
CA GLY A 204 -1.43 -19.45 0.13
C GLY A 204 -0.30 -20.49 0.00
N SER A 205 0.32 -20.79 1.13
CA SER A 205 1.16 -21.98 1.28
C SER A 205 0.34 -23.24 1.08
N TYR A 206 1.00 -24.33 0.68
CA TYR A 206 0.34 -25.61 0.53
C TYR A 206 -0.33 -26.09 1.83
N GLU A 207 0.28 -25.82 2.99
CA GLU A 207 -0.32 -26.15 4.29
C GLU A 207 -1.65 -25.41 4.54
N GLN A 208 -1.76 -24.14 4.14
CA GLN A 208 -3.02 -23.38 4.24
C GLN A 208 -4.11 -24.01 3.37
N VAL A 209 -3.75 -24.43 2.15
CA VAL A 209 -4.66 -25.13 1.24
C VAL A 209 -5.15 -26.44 1.86
N GLU A 210 -4.25 -27.24 2.45
CA GLU A 210 -4.63 -28.49 3.11
C GLU A 210 -5.57 -28.26 4.30
N ARG A 211 -5.27 -27.27 5.16
CA ARG A 211 -6.14 -26.92 6.30
C ARG A 211 -7.53 -26.46 5.86
N GLU A 212 -7.63 -25.69 4.78
CA GLU A 212 -8.92 -25.28 4.23
C GLU A 212 -9.72 -26.48 3.69
N GLN A 213 -9.06 -27.41 3.02
CA GLN A 213 -9.69 -28.64 2.54
C GLN A 213 -10.19 -29.50 3.71
N GLU A 214 -9.42 -29.62 4.79
CA GLU A 214 -9.85 -30.31 6.01
C GLU A 214 -11.03 -29.62 6.70
N ARG A 215 -11.03 -28.29 6.77
CA ARG A 215 -12.17 -27.51 7.31
C ARG A 215 -13.43 -27.77 6.49
N LYS A 216 -13.36 -27.65 5.16
CA LYS A 216 -14.49 -27.91 4.25
C LYS A 216 -15.05 -29.33 4.40
N LYS A 217 -14.21 -30.33 4.68
CA LYS A 217 -14.63 -31.71 4.96
C LYS A 217 -15.33 -31.90 6.32
N LYS A 218 -15.08 -31.02 7.30
CA LYS A 218 -15.71 -31.08 8.63
C LYS A 218 -17.05 -30.34 8.71
N THR A 219 -17.29 -29.41 7.79
CA THR A 219 -18.54 -28.64 7.71
C THR A 219 -19.56 -29.21 6.73
N ALA A 220 -19.23 -30.29 6.01
CA ALA A 220 -20.10 -31.04 5.10
C ALA A 220 -20.56 -32.35 5.74
#